data_AF-V6CJZ4-F1
#
_entry.id   AF-V6CJZ4-F1
#
_cell.length_a   1.000
_cell.length_b   1.000
_cell.length_c   1.000
_cell.angle_alpha   90.00
_cell.angle_beta   90.00
_cell.angle_gamma   90.00
#
_symmetry.space_group_name_H-M   'P 1'
#
loop_
_entity.id
_entity.type
_entity.pdbx_description
1 polymer ?
#
loop_
_entity_poly.entity_id
_entity_poly.type
_entity_poly.pdbx_seq_one_letter_code
_entity_poly.pdbx_strand_id
1 'polypeptide(L)' 'MTLDCAEISLERVFADGQAYVALSRARSLAAIRIIGFDASCVRANSKVIDFYKSIEAECDDEQDWEAPAAGPRLKRVRSI' A
#
# COMPACT_ATOMS: atom_id res chain seq x y z
N MET A 1 -12.17 13.45 1.53
CA MET A 1 -12.58 13.58 2.94
C MET A 1 -11.46 13.05 3.82
N THR A 2 -11.12 13.78 4.88
CA THR A 2 -9.99 13.49 5.78
C THR A 2 -10.46 13.81 7.20
N LEU A 3 -10.14 12.96 8.17
CA LEU A 3 -10.60 13.01 9.55
C LEU A 3 -9.45 13.43 10.49
N ASP A 4 -9.73 14.39 11.36
CA ASP A 4 -8.81 14.87 12.39
C ASP A 4 -8.85 14.03 13.68
N CYS A 5 -9.93 13.27 13.90
CA CYS A 5 -10.07 12.28 14.96
C CYS A 5 -11.11 11.22 14.54
N ALA A 6 -10.81 9.95 14.73
CA ALA A 6 -11.72 8.86 14.36
C ALA A 6 -11.58 7.62 15.26
N GLU A 7 -12.72 7.01 15.57
CA GLU A 7 -12.79 5.65 16.09
C GLU A 7 -13.31 4.71 15.01
N ILE A 8 -12.62 3.60 14.76
CA ILE A 8 -12.93 2.66 13.68
C ILE A 8 -13.00 1.24 14.26
N SER A 9 -14.17 0.61 14.14
CA SER A 9 -14.32 -0.84 14.40
C SER A 9 -14.11 -1.62 13.10
N LEU A 10 -13.25 -2.63 13.15
CA LEU A 10 -12.92 -3.49 12.01
C LEU A 10 -13.59 -4.88 12.09
N GLU A 11 -14.42 -5.13 13.09
CA GLU A 11 -15.09 -6.43 13.32
C GLU A 11 -16.07 -6.84 12.20
N ARG A 12 -16.57 -5.87 11.42
CA ARG A 12 -17.60 -6.09 10.39
C ARG A 12 -17.16 -5.64 9.00
N VAL A 13 -15.87 -5.69 8.72
CA VAL A 13 -15.34 -5.42 7.37
C VAL A 13 -15.79 -6.53 6.42
N PHE A 14 -16.58 -6.17 5.41
CA PHE A 14 -17.17 -7.13 4.47
C PHE A 14 -16.60 -7.03 3.05
N ALA A 15 -15.95 -5.91 2.70
CA ALA A 15 -15.42 -5.67 1.36
C ALA A 15 -13.88 -5.57 1.35
N ASP A 16 -13.27 -6.02 0.26
CA ASP A 16 -11.83 -5.87 0.02
C ASP A 16 -11.47 -4.38 -0.06
N GLY A 17 -10.34 -4.00 0.55
CA GLY A 17 -9.86 -2.62 0.62
C GLY A 17 -10.61 -1.72 1.60
N GLN A 18 -11.76 -2.14 2.15
CA GLN A 18 -12.57 -1.31 3.06
C GLN A 18 -11.81 -0.88 4.32
N ALA A 19 -11.07 -1.80 4.94
CA ALA A 19 -10.22 -1.49 6.10
C ALA A 19 -9.19 -0.39 5.76
N TYR A 20 -8.53 -0.50 4.61
CA TYR A 20 -7.58 0.51 4.14
C TYR A 20 -8.25 1.87 3.87
N VAL A 21 -9.41 1.88 3.23
CA VAL A 21 -10.16 3.12 2.97
C VAL A 21 -10.51 3.82 4.28
N ALA A 22 -11.00 3.08 5.28
CA ALA A 22 -11.36 3.63 6.59
C ALA A 22 -10.13 4.23 7.31
N LEU A 23 -9.03 3.47 7.37
CA LEU A 23 -7.81 3.88 8.06
C LEU A 23 -7.11 5.07 7.37
N SER A 24 -7.08 5.09 6.03
CA SER A 24 -6.46 6.18 5.25
C SER A 24 -7.17 7.53 5.39
N ARG A 25 -8.33 7.59 6.05
CA ARG A 25 -9.01 8.87 6.32
C ARG A 25 -8.36 9.64 7.45
N ALA A 26 -7.71 8.99 8.42
CA ALA A 26 -7.08 9.67 9.55
C ALA A 26 -5.77 10.36 9.14
N ARG A 27 -5.53 11.58 9.64
CA ARG A 27 -4.28 12.32 9.34
C ARG A 27 -3.06 11.79 10.06
N SER A 28 -3.24 11.17 11.23
CA SER A 28 -2.14 10.67 12.05
C SER A 28 -2.57 9.46 12.86
N LEU A 29 -1.59 8.66 13.31
CA LEU A 29 -1.84 7.52 14.17
C LEU A 29 -2.34 7.92 15.57
N ALA A 30 -1.95 9.11 16.05
CA ALA A 30 -2.45 9.65 17.32
C ALA A 30 -3.94 10.03 17.27
N ALA A 31 -4.46 10.29 16.07
CA ALA A 31 -5.84 10.69 15.82
C ALA A 31 -6.80 9.51 15.61
N ILE A 32 -6.35 8.25 15.74
CA ILE A 32 -7.16 7.08 15.43
C ILE A 32 -7.20 6.09 16.59
N ARG A 33 -8.40 5.56 16.89
CA ARG A 33 -8.59 4.41 17.78
C ARG A 33 -9.20 3.26 17.00
N ILE A 34 -8.60 2.08 17.08
CA ILE A 34 -9.04 0.89 16.34
C ILE A 34 -9.62 -0.12 17.34
N ILE A 35 -10.80 -0.65 17.03
CA ILE A 35 -11.48 -1.70 17.81
C ILE A 35 -11.57 -2.97 16.97
N GLY A 36 -11.27 -4.12 17.58
CA GLY A 36 -11.48 -5.44 16.96
C GLY A 36 -10.67 -5.67 15.70
N PHE A 37 -9.39 -5.27 15.72
CA PHE A 37 -8.48 -5.51 14.61
C PHE A 37 -8.14 -7.00 14.48
N ASP A 38 -8.34 -7.53 13.28
CA ASP A 38 -7.85 -8.84 12.85
C ASP A 38 -7.13 -8.66 11.50
N ALA A 39 -5.93 -9.20 11.34
CA ALA A 39 -5.17 -9.07 10.10
C ALA A 39 -5.91 -9.62 8.87
N SER A 40 -6.80 -10.61 9.05
CA SER A 40 -7.63 -11.18 7.99
C SER A 40 -8.64 -10.20 7.40
N CYS A 41 -8.96 -9.10 8.09
CA CYS A 41 -9.85 -8.05 7.58
C CYS A 41 -9.18 -7.16 6.52
N VAL A 42 -7.85 -7.17 6.45
CA VAL A 42 -7.07 -6.38 5.50
C VAL A 42 -6.80 -7.23 4.26
N ARG A 43 -7.65 -7.07 3.24
CA ARG A 43 -7.58 -7.81 1.98
C ARG A 43 -7.56 -6.87 0.79
N ALA A 44 -6.82 -7.25 -0.24
CA ALA A 44 -6.85 -6.61 -1.54
C ALA A 44 -7.53 -7.55 -2.54
N ASN A 45 -8.30 -6.97 -3.46
CA ASN A 45 -8.99 -7.75 -4.47
C ASN A 45 -8.01 -8.27 -5.52
N SER A 46 -8.04 -9.57 -5.84
CA SER A 46 -7.09 -10.18 -6.77
C SER A 46 -7.07 -9.52 -8.15
N LYS A 47 -8.23 -9.08 -8.67
CA LYS A 47 -8.29 -8.40 -9.98
C LYS A 47 -7.52 -7.08 -9.98
N VAL A 48 -7.54 -6.36 -8.85
CA VAL A 48 -6.81 -5.09 -8.70
C VAL A 48 -5.32 -5.37 -8.59
N ILE A 49 -4.92 -6.43 -7.87
CA ILE A 49 -3.52 -6.86 -7.80
C ILE A 49 -2.99 -7.18 -9.21
N ASP A 50 -3.73 -7.98 -9.98
CA ASP A 50 -3.33 -8.37 -11.33
C ASP A 50 -3.27 -7.17 -12.28
N PHE A 51 -4.21 -6.23 -12.15
CA PHE A 51 -4.20 -4.97 -12.90
C PHE A 51 -2.99 -4.10 -12.60
N TYR A 52 -2.63 -3.90 -11.33
CA TYR A 52 -1.44 -3.10 -11.00
C TYR A 52 -0.14 -3.79 -11.43
N LYS A 53 -0.09 -5.13 -11.40
CA LYS A 53 1.04 -5.90 -11.94
C LYS A 53 1.18 -5.74 -13.46
N SER A 54 0.07 -5.66 -14.21
CA SER A 54 0.17 -5.46 -15.66
C SER A 54 0.71 -4.07 -15.99
N ILE A 55 0.31 -3.04 -15.23
CA ILE A 55 0.87 -1.69 -15.37
C ILE A 55 2.37 -1.68 -15.06
N GLU A 56 2.81 -2.33 -13.98
CA GLU A 56 4.25 -2.43 -13.66
C GLU A 56 5.04 -3.11 -14.78
N ALA A 57 4.51 -4.19 -15.34
CA ALA A 57 5.15 -4.90 -16.46
C ALA A 57 5.22 -4.05 -17.74
N GLU A 58 4.18 -3.25 -18.03
CA GLU A 58 4.17 -2.31 -19.15
C GLU A 58 5.17 -1.16 -18.96
N CYS A 59 5.40 -0.71 -17.71
CA CYS A 59 6.36 0.36 -17.41
C CYS A 59 7.83 -0.10 -17.41
N ASP A 60 8.10 -1.40 -17.19
CA ASP A 60 9.47 -1.95 -17.27
C ASP A 60 10.02 -1.98 -18.71
N ASP A 61 9.16 -1.88 -19.74
CA ASP A 61 9.57 -1.87 -21.16
C ASP A 61 9.92 -0.46 -21.70
N GLU A 62 9.60 0.62 -20.99
CA GLU A 62 9.84 2.01 -21.45
C GLU A 62 10.33 2.97 -20.35
N GLN A 63 11.53 2.80 -19.77
CA GLN A 63 12.33 3.97 -19.32
C GLN A 63 13.81 3.64 -19.01
N ASP A 64 14.67 3.75 -20.01
CA ASP A 64 16.09 4.06 -19.81
C ASP A 64 16.20 5.59 -19.54
N TRP A 65 15.75 6.02 -18.35
CA TRP A 65 16.02 7.37 -17.86
C TRP A 65 17.35 7.36 -17.11
N GLU A 66 18.40 7.87 -17.76
CA GLU A 66 19.66 8.20 -17.09
C GLU A 66 19.42 9.35 -16.11
N ALA A 67 19.14 9.01 -14.85
CA ALA A 67 19.15 9.96 -13.76
C ALA A 67 20.56 10.59 -13.63
N PRO A 68 20.70 11.93 -13.51
CA PRO A 68 22.00 12.54 -13.27
C PRO A 68 22.60 11.96 -11.97
N ALA A 69 23.86 11.53 -12.08
CA ALA A 69 24.55 10.66 -11.15
C ALA A 69 24.41 11.05 -9.67
N ALA A 70 23.64 10.26 -8.91
CA ALA A 70 23.65 10.28 -7.46
C ALA A 70 24.22 8.96 -6.90
N GLY A 71 25.50 9.01 -6.52
CA GLY A 71 26.13 8.11 -5.54
C GLY A 71 26.42 6.66 -5.96
N PRO A 72 27.44 6.02 -5.37
CA PRO A 72 27.87 4.70 -5.79
C PRO A 72 26.84 3.63 -5.39
N ARG A 73 26.22 3.00 -6.40
CA ARG A 73 25.38 1.80 -6.29
C ARG A 73 26.19 0.66 -5.65
N LEU A 74 25.81 0.22 -4.45
CA LEU A 74 26.32 -1.02 -3.87
C LEU A 74 25.93 -2.20 -4.78
N LYS A 75 26.95 -2.87 -5.33
CA LYS A 75 26.76 -4.06 -6.16
C LYS A 75 26.26 -5.21 -5.27
N ARG A 76 25.09 -5.75 -5.58
CA ARG A 76 24.66 -7.05 -5.05
C ARG A 76 25.59 -8.12 -5.63
N VAL A 77 26.45 -8.70 -4.77
CA VAL A 77 27.18 -9.93 -5.06
C VAL A 77 26.16 -11.05 -5.24
N ARG A 78 26.08 -11.62 -6.45
CA ARG A 78 25.50 -12.95 -6.63
C ARG A 78 26.55 -13.94 -6.14
N SER A 79 26.25 -14.64 -5.05
CA SER A 79 27.05 -15.77 -4.60
C SER A 79 27.12 -16.80 -5.73
N ILE A 80 28.33 -17.25 -6.01
CA ILE A 80 28.58 -18.56 -6.63
C ILE A 80 28.15 -19.64 -5.64
#